data_AF-A0ABD5TNU8-F1
#
_entry.id   AF-A0ABD5TNU8-F1
#
_cell.length_a   1.000
_cell.length_b   1.000
_cell.length_c   1.000
_cell.angle_alpha   90.00
_cell.angle_beta   90.00
_cell.angle_gamma   90.00
#
_symmetry.space_group_name_H-M   'P 1'
#
loop_
_entity.id
_entity.type
_entity.pdbx_description
1 polymer ?
#
loop_
_entity_poly.entity_id
_entity_poly.type
_entity_poly.pdbx_seq_one_letter_code
_entity_poly.pdbx_strand_id
1 'polypeptide(L)'
;MTRVQQVLFRLEADYAGHPYYVPGNALYRAIASRVDAATRRALHVSHGVFFPGEYGEAPAWHSWSGSLGKVGSSLPPVERYDDLFLFRDAAQRWLKSSRPRDAHNAHPVQEYGGRVAFGSKLWFGRPPEMRTSKRSVQWYVQCYLHAEPGSRDVIPVSEEALDGVQVGGARNYGFGVLSVVDSQVIDLDEVRYDRVEKADDHVIELVSPFVLRSEFPEADAQSVPWWWDVDASTLNGVTSRSRVDAGGDGLRRRAERLVVDGEVYGLETVDHGQIVGYAGNDPVGTARNGVLRVGSHSRFGFGELRIRPASDDRVSGREVSRGSTGERGGVRARGGE
;
A
#
# COMPACT_ATOMS: atom_id res chain seq x y z
N MET A 1 8.95 -16.89 15.49
CA MET A 1 7.62 -16.29 15.52
C MET A 1 7.71 -14.81 15.29
N THR A 2 7.33 -14.40 14.08
CA THR A 2 7.39 -13.03 13.59
C THR A 2 5.96 -12.56 13.37
N ARG A 3 5.43 -11.75 14.28
CA ARG A 3 4.02 -11.38 14.29
C ARG A 3 3.79 -9.98 13.74
N VAL A 4 2.70 -9.83 13.00
CA VAL A 4 2.16 -8.55 12.57
C VAL A 4 0.70 -8.46 13.00
N GLN A 5 0.29 -7.34 13.56
CA GLN A 5 -1.12 -7.03 13.78
C GLN A 5 -1.65 -6.21 12.61
N GLN A 6 -2.64 -6.76 11.91
CA GLN A 6 -3.43 -6.03 10.95
C GLN A 6 -4.54 -5.29 11.68
N VAL A 7 -4.68 -3.99 11.42
CA VAL A 7 -5.72 -3.16 12.02
C VAL A 7 -6.57 -2.54 10.92
N LEU A 8 -7.89 -2.63 11.10
CA LEU A 8 -8.89 -1.99 10.26
C LEU A 8 -9.54 -0.84 11.03
N PHE A 9 -9.37 0.37 10.53
CA PHE A 9 -10.03 1.56 11.04
C PHE A 9 -11.15 2.02 10.11
N ARG A 10 -12.22 2.58 10.69
CA ARG A 10 -13.19 3.43 10.01
C ARG A 10 -12.78 4.89 10.14
N LEU A 11 -12.84 5.65 9.04
CA LEU A 11 -12.63 7.09 9.06
C LEU A 11 -13.89 7.82 9.54
N GLU A 12 -13.92 8.30 10.78
CA GLU A 12 -15.12 8.91 11.38
C GLU A 12 -15.32 10.37 11.01
N ALA A 13 -14.21 11.08 10.79
CA ALA A 13 -14.19 12.48 10.43
C ALA A 13 -13.27 12.74 9.25
N ASP A 14 -13.53 13.82 8.54
CA ASP A 14 -12.78 14.19 7.35
C ASP A 14 -11.30 14.33 7.64
N TYR A 15 -10.46 13.93 6.68
CA TYR A 15 -9.02 13.78 6.86
C TYR A 15 -8.27 14.90 6.15
N ALA A 16 -7.48 15.68 6.89
CA ALA A 16 -6.57 16.67 6.30
C ALA A 16 -5.17 16.07 6.16
N GLY A 17 -4.83 15.54 4.99
CA GLY A 17 -3.56 14.88 4.76
C GLY A 17 -3.38 14.44 3.31
N HIS A 18 -2.86 13.23 3.08
CA HIS A 18 -2.69 12.70 1.72
C HIS A 18 -3.93 11.90 1.27
N PRO A 19 -4.49 12.11 0.06
CA PRO A 19 -5.76 11.50 -0.35
C PRO A 19 -5.77 9.98 -0.42
N TYR A 20 -4.61 9.33 -0.57
CA TYR A 20 -4.53 7.89 -0.84
C TYR A 20 -4.05 7.06 0.35
N TYR A 21 -3.41 7.70 1.34
CA TYR A 21 -2.89 6.99 2.49
C TYR A 21 -2.75 7.93 3.70
N VAL A 22 -2.67 7.33 4.88
CA VAL A 22 -2.21 7.98 6.10
C VAL A 22 -0.72 7.63 6.28
N PRO A 23 0.19 8.63 6.36
CA PRO A 23 1.61 8.35 6.56
C PRO A 23 1.86 7.52 7.83
N GLY A 24 2.80 6.57 7.76
CA GLY A 24 3.12 5.73 8.92
C GLY A 24 3.55 6.52 10.15
N ASN A 25 4.29 7.63 9.97
CA ASN A 25 4.66 8.54 11.05
C ASN A 25 3.42 9.16 11.74
N ALA A 26 2.37 9.50 10.99
CA ALA A 26 1.14 10.06 11.57
C ALA A 26 0.40 9.01 12.42
N LEU A 27 0.29 7.77 11.94
CA LEU A 27 -0.29 6.66 12.70
C LEU A 27 0.56 6.31 13.93
N TYR A 28 1.88 6.18 13.75
CA TYR A 28 2.81 5.94 14.85
C TYR A 28 2.64 6.98 15.96
N ARG A 29 2.64 8.27 15.64
CA ARG A 29 2.49 9.33 16.65
C ARG A 29 1.14 9.28 17.37
N ALA A 30 0.06 8.95 16.67
CA ALA A 30 -1.27 8.86 17.25
C ALA A 30 -1.43 7.65 18.19
N ILE A 31 -0.78 6.51 17.87
CA ILE A 31 -0.80 5.31 18.71
C ILE A 31 0.20 5.41 19.85
N ALA A 32 1.42 5.89 19.57
CA ALA A 32 2.51 6.02 20.53
C ALA A 32 2.16 6.89 21.75
N SER A 33 1.26 7.88 21.59
CA SER A 33 0.80 8.74 22.69
C SER A 33 -0.14 8.03 23.66
N ARG A 34 -0.69 6.86 23.29
CA ARG A 34 -1.70 6.10 24.04
C ARG A 34 -1.20 4.79 24.63
N VAL A 35 0.06 4.46 24.39
CA VAL A 35 0.71 3.23 24.87
C VAL A 35 1.84 3.56 25.84
N ASP A 36 2.24 2.55 26.62
CA ASP A 36 3.35 2.67 27.55
C ASP A 36 4.69 2.93 26.83
N ALA A 37 5.72 3.31 27.61
CA ALA A 37 7.02 3.67 27.07
C ALA A 37 7.78 2.50 26.41
N ALA A 38 7.58 1.27 26.88
CA ALA A 38 8.23 0.09 26.28
C ALA A 38 7.59 -0.24 24.92
N THR A 39 6.26 -0.30 24.87
CA THR A 39 5.49 -0.46 23.64
C THR A 39 5.83 0.64 22.64
N ARG A 40 5.83 1.91 23.07
CA ARG A 40 6.22 3.04 22.23
C ARG A 40 7.59 2.84 21.58
N ARG A 41 8.59 2.38 22.34
CA ARG A 41 9.97 2.22 21.86
C ARG A 41 10.14 1.12 20.82
N ALA A 42 9.36 0.04 20.93
CA ALA A 42 9.48 -1.11 20.05
C ALA A 42 8.48 -1.13 18.89
N LEU A 43 7.44 -0.28 18.92
CA LEU A 43 6.36 -0.27 17.94
C LEU A 43 6.82 0.29 16.59
N HIS A 44 6.52 -0.46 15.53
CA HIS A 44 6.66 -0.08 14.14
C HIS A 44 5.30 -0.07 13.44
N VAL A 45 5.05 0.94 12.62
CA VAL A 45 3.72 1.19 12.02
C VAL A 45 3.85 1.38 10.52
N SER A 46 3.00 0.75 9.71
CA SER A 46 3.02 0.90 8.25
C SER A 46 2.30 2.17 7.83
N HIS A 47 2.37 2.51 6.54
CA HIS A 47 1.37 3.40 5.97
C HIS A 47 -0.03 2.79 6.13
N GLY A 48 -1.01 3.63 6.43
CA GLY A 48 -2.42 3.27 6.39
C GLY A 48 -2.95 3.48 4.98
N VAL A 49 -3.49 2.45 4.34
CA VAL A 49 -4.03 2.58 2.97
C VAL A 49 -5.53 2.80 3.05
N PHE A 50 -6.01 3.84 2.36
CA PHE A 50 -7.44 4.11 2.27
C PHE A 50 -8.11 3.17 1.27
N PHE A 51 -9.30 2.68 1.63
CA PHE A 51 -10.18 1.97 0.71
C PHE A 51 -11.66 2.19 1.07
N PRO A 52 -12.56 2.08 0.08
CA PRO A 52 -13.99 2.26 0.27
C PRO A 52 -14.64 1.02 0.90
N GLY A 53 -15.66 1.21 1.72
CA GLY A 53 -16.50 0.12 2.21
C GLY A 53 -17.60 -0.21 1.22
N GLU A 54 -17.37 -1.22 0.40
CA GLU A 54 -18.27 -1.62 -0.66
C GLU A 54 -18.32 -3.14 -0.80
N TYR A 55 -19.25 -3.65 -1.61
CA TYR A 55 -19.32 -5.08 -1.86
C TYR A 55 -18.15 -5.57 -2.72
N GLY A 56 -17.50 -6.64 -2.25
CA GLY A 56 -16.33 -7.22 -2.88
C GLY A 56 -16.48 -8.68 -3.29
N GLU A 57 -15.54 -9.12 -4.11
CA GLU A 57 -15.29 -10.50 -4.52
C GLU A 57 -13.78 -10.72 -4.48
N ALA A 58 -13.36 -11.88 -3.97
CA ALA A 58 -11.95 -12.18 -3.82
C ALA A 58 -11.29 -12.32 -5.21
N PRO A 59 -10.18 -11.60 -5.47
CA PRO A 59 -9.42 -11.77 -6.69
C PRO A 59 -8.89 -13.21 -6.84
N ALA A 60 -8.64 -13.65 -8.07
CA ALA A 60 -8.19 -15.02 -8.37
C ALA A 60 -6.90 -15.45 -7.64
N TRP A 61 -6.06 -14.51 -7.23
CA TRP A 61 -4.82 -14.78 -6.51
C TRP A 61 -5.01 -14.93 -4.99
N HIS A 62 -6.16 -14.52 -4.45
CA HIS A 62 -6.46 -14.55 -3.02
C HIS A 62 -6.68 -15.99 -2.54
N SER A 63 -6.34 -16.30 -1.29
CA SER A 63 -6.49 -17.66 -0.72
C SER A 63 -7.94 -18.14 -0.71
N TRP A 64 -8.87 -17.25 -0.41
CA TRP A 64 -10.30 -17.51 -0.42
C TRP A 64 -10.94 -17.12 -1.74
N SER A 65 -11.91 -17.92 -2.21
CA SER A 65 -12.67 -17.65 -3.44
C SER A 65 -14.10 -17.22 -3.12
N GLY A 66 -14.64 -16.26 -3.90
CA GLY A 66 -16.04 -15.87 -3.86
C GLY A 66 -16.28 -14.51 -3.20
N SER A 67 -17.51 -14.30 -2.71
CA SER A 67 -17.98 -12.98 -2.26
C SER A 67 -17.37 -12.58 -0.91
N LEU A 68 -16.55 -11.54 -0.87
CA LEU A 68 -16.04 -10.91 0.37
C LEU A 68 -17.13 -10.20 1.18
N GLY A 69 -18.38 -10.23 0.70
CA GLY A 69 -19.49 -9.54 1.34
C GLY A 69 -19.28 -8.03 1.27
N LYS A 70 -19.61 -7.34 2.36
CA LYS A 70 -19.37 -5.90 2.50
C LYS A 70 -18.00 -5.69 3.13
N VAL A 71 -17.03 -5.29 2.30
CA VAL A 71 -15.66 -4.98 2.72
C VAL A 71 -15.67 -3.75 3.66
N GLY A 72 -14.76 -3.77 4.64
CA GLY A 72 -14.70 -2.76 5.71
C GLY A 72 -15.58 -3.10 6.93
N SER A 73 -16.26 -4.25 6.96
CA SER A 73 -16.99 -4.71 8.16
C SER A 73 -16.17 -5.63 9.08
N SER A 74 -15.15 -6.29 8.53
CA SER A 74 -14.19 -7.15 9.21
C SER A 74 -12.96 -7.33 8.32
N LEU A 75 -11.87 -7.84 8.88
CA LEU A 75 -10.69 -8.26 8.14
C LEU A 75 -10.88 -9.70 7.62
N PRO A 76 -10.56 -9.96 6.33
CA PRO A 76 -10.56 -11.33 5.82
C PRO A 76 -9.39 -12.12 6.41
N PRO A 77 -9.51 -13.46 6.51
CA PRO A 77 -8.41 -14.30 6.97
C PRO A 77 -7.19 -14.17 6.05
N VAL A 78 -6.01 -14.31 6.63
CA VAL A 78 -4.72 -14.29 5.91
C VAL A 78 -4.11 -15.68 5.98
N GLU A 79 -4.04 -16.36 4.84
CA GLU A 79 -3.39 -17.69 4.73
C GLU A 79 -2.14 -17.66 3.85
N ARG A 80 -2.07 -16.68 2.94
CA ARG A 80 -1.01 -16.51 1.96
C ARG A 80 -0.45 -15.11 2.02
N TYR A 81 0.81 -14.99 1.60
CA TYR A 81 1.51 -13.72 1.53
C TYR A 81 0.74 -12.66 0.74
N ASP A 82 0.11 -13.04 -0.37
CA ASP A 82 -0.67 -12.12 -1.21
C ASP A 82 -1.90 -11.53 -0.49
N ASP A 83 -2.50 -12.24 0.45
CA ASP A 83 -3.70 -11.81 1.17
C ASP A 83 -3.41 -10.55 2.01
N LEU A 84 -2.16 -10.39 2.47
CA LEU A 84 -1.68 -9.18 3.16
C LEU A 84 -1.84 -7.91 2.31
N PHE A 85 -1.99 -8.03 0.99
CA PHE A 85 -2.04 -6.87 0.10
C PHE A 85 -3.42 -6.64 -0.52
N LEU A 86 -4.46 -7.38 -0.10
CA LEU A 86 -5.83 -7.24 -0.61
C LEU A 86 -6.35 -5.81 -0.57
N PHE A 87 -6.22 -5.14 0.58
CA PHE A 87 -6.69 -3.76 0.74
C PHE A 87 -5.60 -2.71 0.49
N ARG A 88 -4.39 -3.14 0.11
CA ARG A 88 -3.26 -2.26 -0.16
C ARG A 88 -3.04 -2.02 -1.65
N ASP A 89 -3.67 -2.82 -2.51
CA ASP A 89 -3.68 -2.59 -3.95
C ASP A 89 -4.61 -1.43 -4.32
N ALA A 90 -4.02 -0.33 -4.80
CA ALA A 90 -4.74 0.86 -5.26
C ALA A 90 -5.71 0.59 -6.43
N ALA A 91 -5.58 -0.54 -7.15
CA ALA A 91 -6.55 -0.93 -8.17
C ALA A 91 -7.87 -1.48 -7.58
N GLN A 92 -7.90 -1.71 -6.26
CA GLN A 92 -9.06 -2.22 -5.49
C GLN A 92 -9.67 -3.45 -6.16
N ARG A 93 -8.85 -4.42 -6.58
CA ARG A 93 -9.28 -5.55 -7.44
C ARG A 93 -10.39 -6.40 -6.84
N TRP A 94 -10.53 -6.34 -5.52
CA TRP A 94 -11.60 -6.96 -4.78
C TRP A 94 -12.98 -6.31 -5.03
N LEU A 95 -13.06 -5.07 -5.53
CA LEU A 95 -14.32 -4.40 -5.79
C LEU A 95 -15.11 -5.12 -6.89
N LYS A 96 -16.40 -5.41 -6.62
CA LYS A 96 -17.28 -6.05 -7.62
C LYS A 96 -17.32 -5.26 -8.92
N SER A 97 -17.37 -5.99 -10.04
CA SER A 97 -17.41 -5.39 -11.40
C SER A 97 -18.60 -4.46 -11.64
N SER A 98 -19.71 -4.65 -10.91
CA SER A 98 -20.89 -3.79 -10.94
C SER A 98 -20.71 -2.44 -10.21
N ARG A 99 -19.54 -2.19 -9.63
CA ARG A 99 -19.20 -0.94 -8.94
C ARG A 99 -18.18 -0.15 -9.77
N PRO A 100 -18.48 1.10 -10.14
CA PRO A 100 -17.58 1.93 -10.93
C PRO A 100 -16.32 2.27 -10.12
N ARG A 101 -15.17 1.69 -10.49
CA ARG A 101 -13.90 1.84 -9.74
C ARG A 101 -13.41 3.29 -9.71
N ASP A 102 -13.55 4.00 -10.81
CA ASP A 102 -13.26 5.44 -10.95
C ASP A 102 -13.96 6.26 -9.86
N ALA A 103 -15.20 5.92 -9.52
CA ALA A 103 -15.93 6.58 -8.46
C ALA A 103 -15.57 6.10 -7.03
N HIS A 104 -14.91 4.95 -6.88
CA HIS A 104 -14.57 4.35 -5.57
C HIS A 104 -13.06 4.46 -5.24
N ASN A 105 -12.26 5.07 -6.11
CA ASN A 105 -10.81 5.21 -5.95
C ASN A 105 -10.35 6.58 -5.40
N ALA A 106 -11.28 7.52 -5.16
CA ALA A 106 -10.93 8.86 -4.68
C ALA A 106 -11.90 9.36 -3.60
N HIS A 107 -11.35 9.98 -2.56
CA HIS A 107 -12.15 10.68 -1.56
C HIS A 107 -12.85 11.91 -2.18
N PRO A 108 -14.05 12.26 -1.68
CA PRO A 108 -14.61 13.57 -1.99
C PRO A 108 -13.76 14.65 -1.33
N VAL A 109 -13.34 15.65 -2.11
CA VAL A 109 -12.60 16.81 -1.61
C VAL A 109 -13.57 17.78 -0.94
N GLN A 110 -13.18 18.28 0.23
CA GLN A 110 -13.93 19.25 1.02
C GLN A 110 -13.04 20.46 1.33
N GLU A 111 -13.65 21.64 1.44
CA GLU A 111 -12.97 22.87 1.82
C GLU A 111 -13.54 23.45 3.12
N TYR A 112 -12.68 23.69 4.10
CA TYR A 112 -13.03 24.21 5.42
C TYR A 112 -12.17 25.42 5.77
N GLY A 113 -12.70 26.62 5.54
CA GLY A 113 -12.00 27.88 5.89
C GLY A 113 -10.57 27.92 5.33
N GLY A 114 -10.40 27.62 4.04
CA GLY A 114 -9.12 27.58 3.33
C GLY A 114 -8.30 26.30 3.50
N ARG A 115 -8.83 25.27 4.19
CA ARG A 115 -8.18 23.96 4.33
C ARG A 115 -8.83 22.96 3.39
N VAL A 116 -8.00 22.19 2.69
CA VAL A 116 -8.44 21.03 1.92
C VAL A 116 -8.47 19.80 2.82
N ALA A 117 -9.57 19.08 2.80
CA ALA A 117 -9.73 17.81 3.51
C ALA A 117 -10.44 16.77 2.62
N PHE A 118 -10.37 15.52 3.04
CA PHE A 118 -10.90 14.37 2.32
C PHE A 118 -12.03 13.74 3.14
N GLY A 119 -13.20 13.67 2.53
CA GLY A 119 -14.41 13.25 3.22
C GLY A 119 -14.35 11.83 3.75
N SER A 120 -14.87 11.64 4.96
CA SER A 120 -15.08 10.33 5.59
C SER A 120 -16.04 9.41 4.82
N LYS A 121 -16.97 10.01 4.06
CA LYS A 121 -18.01 9.31 3.29
C LYS A 121 -18.11 9.89 1.88
N LEU A 122 -18.24 9.00 0.90
CA LEU A 122 -18.64 9.34 -0.46
C LEU A 122 -20.15 9.14 -0.63
N TRP A 123 -20.83 10.04 -1.35
CA TRP A 123 -22.26 9.94 -1.61
C TRP A 123 -22.54 9.73 -3.10
N PHE A 124 -23.39 8.76 -3.41
CA PHE A 124 -23.91 8.50 -4.75
C PHE A 124 -25.39 8.84 -4.82
N GLY A 125 -25.79 9.50 -5.91
CA GLY A 125 -27.20 9.60 -6.28
C GLY A 125 -27.77 8.22 -6.60
N ARG A 126 -29.07 8.06 -6.35
CA ARG A 126 -29.85 6.88 -6.73
C ARG A 126 -30.94 7.29 -7.71
N PRO A 127 -31.37 6.38 -8.60
CA PRO A 127 -32.51 6.63 -9.48
C PRO A 127 -33.77 7.07 -8.71
N PRO A 128 -34.63 7.93 -9.29
CA PRO A 128 -35.80 8.49 -8.61
C PRO A 128 -36.80 7.45 -8.10
N GLU A 129 -36.86 6.29 -8.73
CA GLU A 129 -37.73 5.18 -8.36
C GLU A 129 -37.31 4.48 -7.06
N MET A 130 -36.09 4.70 -6.56
CA MET A 130 -35.65 4.18 -5.28
C MET A 130 -36.19 5.01 -4.11
N ARG A 131 -36.61 4.34 -3.03
CA ARG A 131 -37.09 4.97 -1.78
C ARG A 131 -36.14 6.02 -1.20
N THR A 132 -34.84 5.87 -1.43
CA THR A 132 -33.79 6.82 -0.98
C THR A 132 -33.10 7.42 -2.19
N SER A 133 -32.99 8.75 -2.23
CA SER A 133 -32.34 9.47 -3.32
C SER A 133 -30.80 9.37 -3.32
N LYS A 134 -30.19 8.91 -2.23
CA LYS A 134 -28.73 8.79 -2.09
C LYS A 134 -28.31 7.52 -1.34
N ARG A 135 -27.08 7.07 -1.56
CA ARG A 135 -26.35 6.12 -0.72
C ARG A 135 -25.00 6.68 -0.34
N SER A 136 -24.50 6.30 0.84
CA SER A 136 -23.13 6.60 1.26
C SER A 136 -22.24 5.36 1.14
N VAL A 137 -20.96 5.62 0.91
CA VAL A 137 -19.85 4.66 0.99
C VAL A 137 -18.88 5.22 2.02
N GLN A 138 -18.60 4.43 3.05
CA GLN A 138 -17.72 4.79 4.16
C GLN A 138 -16.26 4.52 3.77
N TRP A 139 -15.33 5.39 4.13
CA TRP A 139 -13.90 5.12 3.95
C TRP A 139 -13.30 4.43 5.17
N TYR A 140 -12.35 3.55 4.90
CA TYR A 140 -11.61 2.77 5.88
C TYR A 140 -10.10 2.93 5.66
N VAL A 141 -9.32 2.67 6.70
CA VAL A 141 -7.86 2.65 6.67
C VAL A 141 -7.39 1.29 7.16
N GLN A 142 -6.57 0.60 6.39
CA GLN A 142 -5.87 -0.60 6.85
C GLN A 142 -4.40 -0.29 7.07
N CYS A 143 -3.85 -0.71 8.21
CA CYS A 143 -2.42 -0.66 8.48
C CYS A 143 -1.91 -1.93 9.18
N TYR A 144 -0.59 -2.01 9.31
CA TYR A 144 0.15 -3.08 9.97
C TYR A 144 1.03 -2.54 11.09
N LEU A 145 0.89 -3.14 12.27
CA LEU A 145 1.73 -2.93 13.43
C LEU A 145 2.64 -4.15 13.62
N HIS A 146 3.89 -3.92 13.98
CA HIS A 146 4.76 -4.98 14.47
C HIS A 146 5.72 -4.42 15.51
N ALA A 147 6.49 -5.30 16.12
CA ALA A 147 7.52 -4.93 17.07
C ALA A 147 8.88 -5.46 16.62
N GLU A 148 9.93 -4.81 17.10
CA GLU A 148 11.31 -5.29 16.91
C GLU A 148 11.47 -6.74 17.42
N PRO A 149 12.39 -7.51 16.81
CA PRO A 149 12.77 -8.83 17.32
C PRO A 149 13.12 -8.77 18.81
N GLY A 150 12.45 -9.58 19.63
CA GLY A 150 12.64 -9.62 21.08
C GLY A 150 11.60 -8.85 21.90
N SER A 151 10.79 -7.98 21.28
CA SER A 151 9.71 -7.23 21.94
C SER A 151 8.33 -7.84 21.63
N ARG A 152 8.20 -9.16 21.74
CA ARG A 152 7.01 -9.89 21.25
C ARG A 152 5.72 -9.56 22.00
N ASP A 153 5.82 -9.16 23.27
CA ASP A 153 4.66 -8.86 24.13
C ASP A 153 4.01 -7.51 23.80
N VAL A 154 4.58 -6.76 22.86
CA VAL A 154 4.03 -5.48 22.35
C VAL A 154 2.82 -5.69 21.44
N ILE A 155 2.75 -6.84 20.76
CA ILE A 155 1.68 -7.16 19.81
C ILE A 155 0.83 -8.30 20.39
N PRO A 156 -0.51 -8.16 20.45
CA PRO A 156 -1.32 -7.07 19.91
C PRO A 156 -1.33 -5.81 20.77
N VAL A 157 -1.32 -4.64 20.11
CA VAL A 157 -1.74 -3.39 20.72
C VAL A 157 -3.25 -3.48 20.96
N SER A 158 -3.67 -3.18 22.19
CA SER A 158 -5.08 -3.26 22.60
C SER A 158 -5.98 -2.33 21.79
N GLU A 159 -7.23 -2.73 21.60
CA GLU A 159 -8.26 -1.90 20.96
C GLU A 159 -8.45 -0.56 21.68
N GLU A 160 -8.37 -0.51 23.01
CA GLU A 160 -8.46 0.74 23.80
C GLU A 160 -7.38 1.78 23.42
N ALA A 161 -6.16 1.31 23.10
CA ALA A 161 -5.09 2.19 22.65
C ALA A 161 -5.25 2.62 21.18
N LEU A 162 -5.97 1.84 20.37
CA LEU A 162 -6.16 2.08 18.93
C LEU A 162 -7.43 2.88 18.63
N ASP A 163 -8.51 2.69 19.38
CA ASP A 163 -9.81 3.28 19.08
C ASP A 163 -9.85 4.78 19.38
N GLY A 164 -10.41 5.58 18.46
CA GLY A 164 -10.48 7.03 18.58
C GLY A 164 -9.14 7.75 18.37
N VAL A 165 -8.13 7.10 17.78
CA VAL A 165 -6.89 7.79 17.41
C VAL A 165 -7.16 8.86 16.35
N GLN A 166 -6.33 9.90 16.34
CA GLN A 166 -6.52 11.04 15.44
C GLN A 166 -5.25 11.35 14.63
N VAL A 167 -5.38 11.35 13.31
CA VAL A 167 -4.28 11.47 12.35
C VAL A 167 -4.43 12.67 11.41
N GLY A 168 -3.33 13.07 10.78
CA GLY A 168 -3.31 14.19 9.84
C GLY A 168 -3.21 15.57 10.50
N GLY A 169 -3.47 16.60 9.70
CA GLY A 169 -3.51 17.99 10.13
C GLY A 169 -4.86 18.37 10.75
N ALA A 170 -4.92 19.58 11.31
CA ALA A 170 -6.16 20.17 11.87
C ALA A 170 -6.89 19.29 12.91
N ARG A 171 -6.15 18.46 13.65
CA ARG A 171 -6.69 17.55 14.69
C ARG A 171 -7.49 18.29 15.77
N ASN A 172 -7.05 19.49 16.13
CA ASN A 172 -7.75 20.39 17.06
C ASN A 172 -9.13 20.87 16.54
N TYR A 173 -9.45 20.65 15.26
CA TYR A 173 -10.76 20.92 14.65
C TYR A 173 -11.58 19.64 14.40
N GLY A 174 -11.15 18.50 14.95
CA GLY A 174 -11.88 17.23 14.84
C GLY A 174 -11.59 16.41 13.58
N PHE A 175 -10.59 16.77 12.77
CA PHE A 175 -10.23 16.04 11.55
C PHE A 175 -9.53 14.71 11.84
N GLY A 176 -9.71 13.72 10.97
CA GLY A 176 -8.91 12.49 10.92
C GLY A 176 -9.11 11.56 12.12
N VAL A 177 -10.29 11.57 12.72
CA VAL A 177 -10.67 10.61 13.77
C VAL A 177 -10.85 9.23 13.14
N LEU A 178 -10.21 8.22 13.73
CA LEU A 178 -10.28 6.82 13.34
C LEU A 178 -10.89 6.00 14.48
N SER A 179 -11.82 5.10 14.18
CA SER A 179 -12.31 4.09 15.13
C SER A 179 -11.92 2.70 14.69
N VAL A 180 -11.63 1.81 15.64
CA VAL A 180 -11.32 0.41 15.30
C VAL A 180 -12.60 -0.29 14.88
N VAL A 181 -12.50 -1.04 13.79
CA VAL A 181 -13.57 -1.93 13.32
C VAL A 181 -13.22 -3.38 13.62
N ASP A 182 -11.96 -3.75 13.35
CA ASP A 182 -11.47 -5.10 13.53
C ASP A 182 -9.93 -5.10 13.62
N SER A 183 -9.36 -6.12 14.25
CA SER A 183 -7.92 -6.36 14.23
C SER A 183 -7.62 -7.85 14.35
N GLN A 184 -6.55 -8.30 13.67
CA GLN A 184 -6.08 -9.67 13.75
C GLN A 184 -4.56 -9.73 13.84
N VAL A 185 -4.04 -10.76 14.52
CA VAL A 185 -2.60 -11.04 14.61
C VAL A 185 -2.27 -12.17 13.65
N ILE A 186 -1.24 -11.95 12.85
CA ILE A 186 -0.78 -12.86 11.79
C ILE A 186 0.64 -13.29 12.13
N ASP A 187 0.90 -14.60 12.14
CA ASP A 187 2.26 -15.11 12.20
C ASP A 187 2.84 -15.25 10.79
N LEU A 188 3.85 -14.45 10.46
CA LEU A 188 4.53 -14.53 9.17
C LEU A 188 5.33 -15.83 9.00
N ASP A 189 5.55 -16.59 10.07
CA ASP A 189 6.13 -17.94 10.00
C ASP A 189 5.11 -18.99 9.51
N GLU A 190 3.80 -18.74 9.67
CA GLU A 190 2.72 -19.67 9.28
C GLU A 190 2.06 -19.31 7.93
N VAL A 191 2.28 -18.09 7.44
CA VAL A 191 1.79 -17.64 6.14
C VAL A 191 2.49 -18.39 5.00
N ARG A 192 1.73 -18.84 4.01
CA ARG A 192 2.26 -19.52 2.82
C ARG A 192 2.82 -18.54 1.79
N TYR A 193 4.02 -18.83 1.28
CA TYR A 193 4.72 -18.05 0.25
C TYR A 193 4.74 -18.75 -1.12
N ASP A 194 3.91 -19.78 -1.32
CA ASP A 194 3.91 -20.68 -2.49
C ASP A 194 4.07 -19.98 -3.84
N ARG A 195 3.43 -18.81 -4.04
CA ARG A 195 3.49 -18.07 -5.31
C ARG A 195 4.85 -17.43 -5.54
N VAL A 196 5.46 -16.89 -4.48
CA VAL A 196 6.82 -16.34 -4.52
C VAL A 196 7.83 -17.48 -4.69
N GLU A 197 7.65 -18.58 -3.98
CA GLU A 197 8.56 -19.75 -4.05
C GLU A 197 8.60 -20.41 -5.43
N LYS A 198 7.46 -20.50 -6.11
CA LYS A 198 7.33 -21.21 -7.41
C LYS A 198 7.64 -20.34 -8.63
N ALA A 199 7.83 -19.04 -8.46
CA ALA A 199 8.08 -18.14 -9.58
C ALA A 199 9.54 -18.15 -9.98
N ASP A 200 9.80 -18.21 -11.29
CA ASP A 200 11.16 -18.17 -11.85
C ASP A 200 11.78 -16.77 -11.75
N ASP A 201 10.95 -15.74 -11.93
CA ASP A 201 11.33 -14.32 -11.90
C ASP A 201 10.41 -13.54 -10.96
N HIS A 202 10.96 -12.52 -10.31
CA HIS A 202 10.23 -11.67 -9.37
C HIS A 202 10.38 -10.18 -9.68
N VAL A 203 9.40 -9.42 -9.24
CA VAL A 203 9.43 -7.95 -9.19
C VAL A 203 9.21 -7.48 -7.76
N ILE A 204 9.74 -6.30 -7.47
CA ILE A 204 9.51 -5.56 -6.22
C ILE A 204 8.51 -4.46 -6.53
N GLU A 205 7.40 -4.43 -5.80
CA GLU A 205 6.48 -3.30 -5.75
C GLU A 205 6.75 -2.51 -4.46
N LEU A 206 7.08 -1.23 -4.58
CA LEU A 206 7.22 -0.35 -3.41
C LEU A 206 5.83 -0.01 -2.89
N VAL A 207 5.47 -0.48 -1.70
CA VAL A 207 4.15 -0.21 -1.10
C VAL A 207 4.14 1.11 -0.34
N SER A 208 5.30 1.50 0.17
CA SER A 208 5.55 2.83 0.76
C SER A 208 6.88 3.38 0.23
N PRO A 209 7.14 4.69 0.35
CA PRO A 209 8.38 5.27 -0.14
C PRO A 209 9.60 4.65 0.56
N PHE A 210 10.68 4.44 -0.19
CA PHE A 210 11.97 3.98 0.35
C PHE A 210 12.91 5.17 0.54
N VAL A 211 13.44 5.37 1.75
CA VAL A 211 14.27 6.53 2.08
C VAL A 211 15.69 6.32 1.60
N LEU A 212 16.20 7.26 0.80
CA LEU A 212 17.60 7.32 0.37
C LEU A 212 18.41 8.25 1.27
N ARG A 213 17.85 9.41 1.62
CA ARG A 213 18.49 10.39 2.50
C ARG A 213 17.48 11.04 3.42
N SER A 214 17.96 11.49 4.57
CA SER A 214 17.15 12.19 5.56
C SER A 214 17.99 13.22 6.30
N GLU A 215 17.38 14.37 6.58
CA GLU A 215 17.97 15.40 7.45
C GLU A 215 17.90 15.05 8.94
N PHE A 216 17.25 13.94 9.30
CA PHE A 216 17.14 13.51 10.70
C PHE A 216 18.51 13.07 11.26
N PRO A 217 18.97 13.58 12.42
CA PRO A 217 20.35 13.42 12.91
C PRO A 217 20.89 12.00 13.10
N GLU A 218 20.02 10.98 13.10
CA GLU A 218 20.39 9.56 13.29
C GLU A 218 20.02 8.70 12.08
N ALA A 219 19.63 9.31 10.97
CA ALA A 219 19.25 8.58 9.78
C ALA A 219 20.46 8.24 8.91
N ASP A 220 20.60 6.96 8.59
CA ASP A 220 21.60 6.52 7.64
C ASP A 220 21.24 7.00 6.23
N ALA A 221 22.22 7.52 5.51
CA ALA A 221 22.14 7.65 4.06
C ALA A 221 22.27 6.27 3.42
N GLN A 222 21.40 5.96 2.47
CA GLN A 222 21.27 4.63 1.87
C GLN A 222 21.28 4.76 0.35
N SER A 223 21.97 3.84 -0.32
CA SER A 223 21.86 3.67 -1.77
C SER A 223 20.61 2.87 -2.11
N VAL A 224 20.24 2.89 -3.40
CA VAL A 224 19.32 1.88 -3.93
C VAL A 224 19.91 0.50 -3.63
N PRO A 225 19.14 -0.45 -3.06
CA PRO A 225 19.65 -1.76 -2.74
C PRO A 225 20.11 -2.51 -4.00
N TRP A 226 21.25 -3.21 -3.93
CA TRP A 226 21.85 -3.90 -5.09
C TRP A 226 20.96 -4.98 -5.70
N TRP A 227 20.02 -5.52 -4.92
CA TRP A 227 19.06 -6.54 -5.35
C TRP A 227 17.82 -5.93 -6.04
N TRP A 228 17.81 -4.61 -6.28
CA TRP A 228 16.84 -3.93 -7.13
C TRP A 228 17.41 -3.85 -8.54
N ASP A 229 16.81 -4.60 -9.46
CA ASP A 229 17.14 -4.49 -10.87
C ASP A 229 16.38 -3.30 -11.47
N VAL A 230 17.08 -2.16 -11.52
CA VAL A 230 16.56 -0.89 -12.05
C VAL A 230 16.81 -0.73 -13.56
N ASP A 231 17.79 -1.48 -14.09
CA ASP A 231 18.16 -1.49 -15.51
C ASP A 231 17.22 -2.39 -16.33
N ALA A 232 16.57 -3.36 -15.69
CA ALA A 232 15.47 -4.16 -16.23
C ALA A 232 14.20 -3.34 -16.52
N SER A 233 14.34 -2.35 -17.39
CA SER A 233 13.28 -1.72 -18.16
C SER A 233 12.55 -2.69 -19.12
N THR A 234 12.90 -3.98 -19.08
CA THR A 234 12.32 -5.07 -19.88
C THR A 234 12.02 -6.30 -19.04
N LEU A 235 11.13 -6.17 -18.06
CA LEU A 235 10.38 -7.32 -17.55
C LEU A 235 8.98 -7.30 -18.20
N ASN A 236 8.74 -8.25 -19.11
CA ASN A 236 7.44 -8.58 -19.73
C ASN A 236 6.60 -7.41 -20.28
N GLY A 237 7.21 -6.49 -21.03
CA GLY A 237 6.47 -5.45 -21.79
C GLY A 237 5.86 -4.33 -20.94
N VAL A 238 6.10 -4.33 -19.62
CA VAL A 238 5.78 -3.21 -18.75
C VAL A 238 6.92 -2.20 -18.85
N THR A 239 6.90 -1.40 -19.93
CA THR A 239 7.68 -0.17 -19.95
C THR A 239 7.18 0.72 -18.81
N SER A 240 8.06 1.02 -17.84
CA SER A 240 7.84 2.12 -16.91
C SER A 240 7.62 3.38 -17.75
N ARG A 241 6.36 3.82 -17.87
CA ARG A 241 5.99 4.99 -18.70
C ARG A 241 6.46 6.31 -18.10
N SER A 242 7.19 6.29 -16.98
CA SER A 242 7.69 7.49 -16.33
C SER A 242 9.17 7.69 -16.66
N ARG A 243 9.50 7.82 -17.95
CA ARG A 243 10.84 8.29 -18.38
C ARG A 243 10.98 9.81 -18.35
N VAL A 244 9.89 10.54 -18.09
CA VAL A 244 9.89 12.01 -18.17
C VAL A 244 10.51 12.65 -16.92
N ASP A 245 10.49 11.97 -15.77
CA ASP A 245 11.01 12.49 -14.48
C ASP A 245 12.06 11.59 -13.80
N ALA A 246 12.47 10.49 -14.44
CA ALA A 246 13.42 9.53 -13.86
C ALA A 246 14.87 9.97 -14.11
N GLY A 247 15.55 10.43 -13.06
CA GLY A 247 16.96 10.81 -13.11
C GLY A 247 17.85 9.60 -13.40
N GLY A 248 18.21 9.37 -14.67
CA GLY A 248 19.26 8.44 -15.13
C GLY A 248 19.00 6.94 -14.96
N ASP A 249 18.44 6.50 -13.84
CA ASP A 249 18.33 5.09 -13.41
C ASP A 249 16.90 4.53 -13.46
N GLY A 250 15.95 5.27 -14.06
CA GLY A 250 14.55 4.81 -14.15
C GLY A 250 13.75 4.91 -12.84
N LEU A 251 14.32 5.42 -11.75
CA LEU A 251 13.64 5.59 -10.47
C LEU A 251 12.90 6.92 -10.35
N ARG A 252 11.63 6.87 -9.96
CA ARG A 252 10.83 8.03 -9.60
C ARG A 252 11.22 8.46 -8.18
N ARG A 253 11.86 9.62 -8.10
CA ARG A 253 12.26 10.22 -6.83
C ARG A 253 11.24 11.22 -6.34
N ARG A 254 11.07 11.29 -5.02
CA ARG A 254 10.16 12.23 -4.38
C ARG A 254 10.76 12.78 -3.10
N ALA A 255 10.58 14.08 -2.88
CA ALA A 255 10.85 14.70 -1.60
C ALA A 255 9.68 14.44 -0.66
N GLU A 256 9.97 13.90 0.52
CA GLU A 256 9.00 13.65 1.59
C GLU A 256 9.40 14.42 2.85
N ARG A 257 8.52 14.44 3.86
CA ARG A 257 8.79 15.08 5.16
C ARG A 257 8.52 14.14 6.31
N LEU A 258 9.42 14.11 7.28
CA LEU A 258 9.24 13.46 8.56
C LEU A 258 9.00 14.52 9.64
N VAL A 259 8.07 14.26 10.56
CA VAL A 259 7.79 15.15 11.69
C VAL A 259 8.08 14.44 12.99
N VAL A 260 9.01 14.98 13.79
CA VAL A 260 9.41 14.44 15.09
C VAL A 260 9.40 15.57 16.09
N ASP A 261 8.57 15.44 17.13
CA ASP A 261 8.49 16.38 18.26
C ASP A 261 8.29 17.86 17.85
N GLY A 262 7.60 18.09 16.73
CA GLY A 262 7.32 19.42 16.18
C GLY A 262 8.30 19.86 15.10
N GLU A 263 9.47 19.24 15.01
CA GLU A 263 10.48 19.50 14.00
C GLU A 263 10.16 18.77 12.70
N VAL A 264 10.48 19.40 11.57
CA VAL A 264 10.23 18.89 10.21
C VAL A 264 11.57 18.61 9.54
N TYR A 265 11.77 17.36 9.12
CA TYR A 265 12.98 16.91 8.43
C TYR A 265 12.65 16.53 6.98
N GLY A 266 13.44 17.02 6.03
CA GLY A 266 13.35 16.64 4.63
C GLY A 266 13.88 15.23 4.40
N LEU A 267 13.21 14.50 3.50
CA LEU A 267 13.59 13.16 3.04
C LEU A 267 13.71 13.13 1.52
N GLU A 268 14.73 12.45 1.00
CA GLU A 268 14.80 12.03 -0.40
C GLU A 268 14.40 10.56 -0.49
N THR A 269 13.43 10.23 -1.33
CA THR A 269 12.86 8.87 -1.40
C THR A 269 12.73 8.37 -2.83
N VAL A 270 12.73 7.04 -2.99
CA VAL A 270 12.11 6.37 -4.16
C VAL A 270 10.63 6.20 -3.86
N ASP A 271 9.79 6.62 -4.79
CA ASP A 271 8.36 6.76 -4.56
C ASP A 271 7.61 5.42 -4.53
N HIS A 272 6.57 5.35 -3.70
CA HIS A 272 5.66 4.22 -3.64
C HIS A 272 4.91 3.99 -4.96
N GLY A 273 4.43 2.77 -5.20
CA GLY A 273 3.82 2.31 -6.45
C GLY A 273 4.80 2.07 -7.59
N GLN A 274 6.10 2.34 -7.40
CA GLN A 274 7.13 1.95 -8.35
C GLN A 274 7.32 0.42 -8.34
N ILE A 275 7.57 -0.14 -9.53
CA ILE A 275 7.91 -1.54 -9.74
C ILE A 275 9.32 -1.60 -10.34
N VAL A 276 10.16 -2.48 -9.81
CA VAL A 276 11.51 -2.79 -10.30
C VAL A 276 11.72 -4.31 -10.31
N GLY A 277 12.73 -4.80 -11.03
CA GLY A 277 13.06 -6.23 -10.99
C GLY A 277 13.72 -6.62 -9.65
N TYR A 278 13.66 -7.92 -9.33
CA TYR A 278 14.33 -8.49 -8.17
C TYR A 278 15.55 -9.31 -8.63
N ALA A 279 16.74 -8.93 -8.17
CA ALA A 279 18.00 -9.60 -8.49
C ALA A 279 18.60 -10.38 -7.31
N GLY A 280 17.87 -10.48 -6.19
CA GLY A 280 18.30 -11.24 -5.02
C GLY A 280 18.11 -12.75 -5.19
N ASN A 281 18.63 -13.52 -4.24
CA ASN A 281 18.58 -14.99 -4.25
C ASN A 281 17.67 -15.59 -3.15
N ASP A 282 17.03 -14.76 -2.33
CA ASP A 282 16.10 -15.17 -1.27
C ASP A 282 14.80 -14.35 -1.35
N PRO A 283 13.94 -14.64 -2.35
CA PRO A 283 12.73 -13.86 -2.56
C PRO A 283 11.74 -14.00 -1.40
N VAL A 284 11.71 -15.13 -0.70
CA VAL A 284 10.81 -15.37 0.45
C VAL A 284 11.27 -14.58 1.68
N GLY A 285 12.55 -14.65 2.04
CA GLY A 285 13.10 -13.84 3.12
C GLY A 285 12.96 -12.35 2.83
N THR A 286 13.17 -11.94 1.58
CA THR A 286 12.94 -10.56 1.14
C THR A 286 11.47 -10.17 1.25
N ALA A 287 10.54 -11.04 0.84
CA ALA A 287 9.09 -10.81 0.95
C ALA A 287 8.65 -10.59 2.40
N ARG A 288 9.17 -11.40 3.33
CA ARG A 288 8.93 -11.27 4.76
C ARG A 288 9.47 -9.95 5.32
N ASN A 289 10.72 -9.62 5.01
CA ASN A 289 11.32 -8.35 5.43
C ASN A 289 10.60 -7.14 4.82
N GLY A 290 10.08 -7.25 3.59
CA GLY A 290 9.29 -6.22 2.94
C GLY A 290 8.03 -5.84 3.72
N VAL A 291 7.35 -6.81 4.35
CA VAL A 291 6.18 -6.56 5.23
C VAL A 291 6.61 -5.90 6.54
N LEU A 292 7.78 -6.25 7.06
CA LEU A 292 8.37 -5.62 8.24
C LEU A 292 9.02 -4.26 7.94
N ARG A 293 9.10 -3.90 6.65
CA ARG A 293 9.80 -2.74 6.10
C ARG A 293 11.32 -2.83 6.21
N VAL A 294 12.00 -2.13 5.31
CA VAL A 294 13.47 -2.08 5.22
C VAL A 294 13.98 -0.65 5.16
N GLY A 295 15.19 -0.42 5.66
CA GLY A 295 15.88 0.87 5.55
C GLY A 295 15.52 1.90 6.62
N SER A 296 16.03 3.12 6.42
CA SER A 296 15.87 4.25 7.35
C SER A 296 14.40 4.62 7.52
N HIS A 297 14.01 4.96 8.75
CA HIS A 297 12.63 5.32 9.12
C HIS A 297 11.58 4.22 8.90
N SER A 298 12.00 2.95 8.75
CA SER A 298 11.10 1.79 8.63
C SER A 298 10.08 1.70 9.76
N ARG A 299 10.48 2.06 10.98
CA ARG A 299 9.60 2.21 12.14
C ARG A 299 8.42 3.16 11.92
N PHE A 300 8.63 4.22 11.14
CA PHE A 300 7.63 5.24 10.81
C PHE A 300 6.94 4.96 9.46
N GLY A 301 7.03 3.73 8.97
CA GLY A 301 6.24 3.19 7.87
C GLY A 301 6.84 3.34 6.49
N PHE A 302 8.08 3.82 6.37
CA PHE A 302 8.82 3.82 5.12
C PHE A 302 9.35 2.43 4.78
N GLY A 303 9.63 2.17 3.51
CA GLY A 303 10.33 0.97 3.06
C GLY A 303 9.54 -0.34 3.10
N GLU A 304 8.22 -0.29 3.15
CA GLU A 304 7.35 -1.44 2.89
C GLU A 304 7.41 -1.84 1.42
N LEU A 305 7.65 -3.13 1.16
CA LEU A 305 7.83 -3.69 -0.18
C LEU A 305 7.00 -4.97 -0.33
N ARG A 306 6.55 -5.24 -1.56
CA ARG A 306 5.92 -6.51 -1.94
C ARG A 306 6.75 -7.21 -3.02
N ILE A 307 7.10 -8.47 -2.79
CA ILE A 307 7.69 -9.35 -3.83
C ILE A 307 6.57 -10.06 -4.57
N ARG A 308 6.61 -10.08 -5.91
CA ARG A 308 5.60 -10.74 -6.73
C ARG A 308 6.22 -11.53 -7.86
N PRO A 309 5.58 -12.61 -8.34
CA PRO A 309 5.94 -13.21 -9.63
C PRO A 309 5.92 -12.15 -10.74
N ALA A 310 6.96 -12.10 -11.57
CA ALA A 310 7.04 -11.15 -12.69
C ALA A 310 6.01 -11.43 -13.81
N SER A 311 5.39 -12.60 -13.78
CA SER A 311 4.28 -12.97 -14.68
C SER A 311 2.95 -12.31 -14.30
N ASP A 312 2.83 -11.75 -13.09
CA ASP A 312 1.62 -11.09 -12.65
C ASP A 312 1.48 -9.71 -13.29
N ASP A 313 0.53 -9.54 -14.21
CA ASP A 313 0.19 -8.20 -14.68
C ASP A 313 -0.64 -7.46 -13.62
N ARG A 314 -0.23 -6.22 -13.33
CA ARG A 314 -1.01 -5.26 -12.54
C ARG A 314 -2.27 -4.81 -13.29
N VAL A 315 -2.38 -4.99 -14.62
CA VAL A 315 -3.53 -4.61 -15.46
C VAL A 315 -4.06 -5.81 -16.27
N SER A 316 -4.99 -6.57 -15.70
CA SER A 316 -5.65 -7.68 -16.42
C SER A 316 -6.21 -7.25 -17.78
N GLY A 317 -5.90 -8.00 -18.84
CA GLY A 317 -6.35 -7.75 -20.21
C GLY A 317 -5.34 -7.02 -21.10
N ARG A 318 -4.15 -6.69 -20.58
CA ARG A 318 -3.01 -6.35 -21.43
C ARG A 318 -2.43 -7.66 -21.95
N GLU A 319 -2.69 -7.99 -23.22
CA GLU A 319 -1.89 -9.02 -23.88
C GLU A 319 -0.44 -8.54 -23.83
N VAL A 320 0.42 -9.33 -23.16
CA VAL A 320 1.86 -9.20 -23.32
C VAL A 320 2.13 -9.59 -24.77
N SER A 321 2.16 -8.59 -25.65
CA SER A 321 2.62 -8.76 -27.02
C SER A 321 4.10 -9.15 -26.94
N ARG A 322 4.35 -10.46 -26.84
CA ARG A 322 5.64 -11.06 -27.13
C ARG A 322 5.93 -10.67 -28.57
N GLY A 323 6.81 -9.69 -28.76
CA GLY A 323 7.21 -9.24 -30.08
C GLY A 323 7.66 -10.44 -30.87
N SER A 324 6.87 -10.82 -31.88
CA SER A 324 7.35 -11.75 -32.89
C SER A 324 8.47 -11.01 -33.61
N THR A 325 9.69 -11.49 -33.42
CA THR A 325 10.83 -11.18 -34.28
C THR A 325 10.38 -11.42 -35.71
N GLY A 326 10.25 -10.33 -36.46
CA GLY A 326 9.85 -10.37 -37.85
C GLY A 326 10.86 -11.16 -38.67
N GLU A 327 10.47 -12.36 -39.10
CA GLU A 327 11.05 -12.96 -40.29
C GLU A 327 10.67 -12.06 -41.47
N ARG A 328 11.69 -11.38 -42.01
CA ARG A 328 11.60 -10.68 -43.29
C ARG A 328 11.41 -11.72 -44.40
N GLY A 329 10.16 -12.10 -44.65
CA GLY A 329 9.74 -12.76 -45.88
C GLY A 329 9.77 -11.75 -47.02
N GLY A 330 10.90 -11.64 -47.71
CA GLY A 330 10.99 -10.91 -48.97
C GLY A 330 10.21 -11.65 -50.05
N VAL A 331 9.23 -11.00 -50.67
CA VAL A 331 8.71 -11.40 -51.97
C VAL A 331 8.87 -10.25 -52.93
N ARG A 332 9.75 -10.50 -53.91
CA ARG A 332 10.10 -9.66 -55.04
C ARG A 332 8.88 -9.34 -55.89
N ALA A 333 8.83 -8.10 -56.36
CA ALA A 333 8.09 -7.70 -57.54
C ALA A 333 8.48 -8.55 -58.77
N ARG A 334 7.49 -8.96 -59.55
CA ARG A 334 7.63 -9.16 -61.00
C ARG A 334 6.54 -8.38 -61.69
N GLY A 335 6.95 -7.50 -62.59
CA GLY A 335 6.08 -6.89 -63.60
C GLY A 335 6.04 -7.70 -64.89
N GLY A 336 5.25 -7.17 -65.83
CA GLY A 336 5.04 -7.63 -67.22
C GLY A 336 3.70 -8.35 -67.36
N GLU A 337 2.76 -7.95 -68.20
CA GLU A 337 2.68 -6.94 -69.28
C GLU A 337 1.24 -6.42 -69.36
#